data_AF-A0A353H307-F1
#
_entry.id   AF-A0A353H307-F1
#
_cell.length_a   1.000
_cell.length_b   1.000
_cell.length_c   1.000
_cell.angle_alpha   90.00
_cell.angle_beta   90.00
_cell.angle_gamma   90.00
#
_symmetry.space_group_name_H-M   'P 1'
#
loop_
_entity.id
_entity.type
_entity.pdbx_description
1 polymer ?
#
loop_
_entity_poly.entity_id
_entity_poly.type
_entity_poly.pdbx_seq_one_letter_code
_entity_poly.pdbx_strand_id
1 'polypeptide(L)' 'MERGLTKIMRNIFWIQGINLAILLGWVTLVILCLVRLSRRQMASTAKALWVLIILAIPLLGAIAFLIVKPGDELPIHPS' A
#
# COMPACT_ATOMS: atom_id res chain seq x y z
N MET A 1 6.84 -7.52 -43.46
CA MET A 1 7.41 -6.76 -42.32
C MET A 1 6.33 -6.15 -41.40
N GLU A 2 5.14 -5.81 -41.90
CA GLU A 2 4.12 -5.01 -41.18
C GLU A 2 3.35 -5.73 -40.05
N ARG A 3 3.22 -7.06 -40.11
CA ARG A 3 2.44 -7.83 -39.10
C ARG A 3 3.10 -7.87 -37.71
N GLY A 4 4.41 -7.65 -37.62
CA GLY A 4 5.13 -7.57 -36.34
C GLY A 4 4.87 -6.25 -35.63
N LEU A 5 4.78 -5.16 -36.40
CA LEU A 5 4.63 -3.81 -35.89
C LEU A 5 3.27 -3.60 -35.19
N THR A 6 2.19 -4.10 -35.80
CA THR A 6 0.84 -4.00 -35.22
C THR A 6 0.68 -4.82 -33.93
N LYS A 7 1.38 -5.96 -33.81
CA LYS A 7 1.45 -6.75 -32.57
C LYS A 7 2.15 -5.97 -31.45
N ILE A 8 3.27 -5.31 -31.76
CA ILE A 8 4.03 -4.51 -30.80
C ILE A 8 3.20 -3.30 -30.34
N MET A 9 2.60 -2.56 -31.27
CA MET A 9 1.74 -1.40 -30.96
C MET A 9 0.55 -1.79 -30.07
N ARG A 10 -0.09 -2.93 -30.37
CA ARG A 10 -1.19 -3.45 -29.53
C ARG A 10 -0.71 -3.80 -28.12
N ASN A 11 0.43 -4.47 -27.98
CA ASN A 11 0.96 -4.85 -26.66
C ASN A 11 1.34 -3.64 -25.81
N ILE A 12 1.90 -2.59 -26.40
CA ILE A 12 2.27 -1.36 -25.68
C ILE A 12 1.05 -0.74 -25.02
N PHE A 13 -0.09 -0.67 -25.71
CA PHE A 13 -1.32 -0.10 -25.16
C PHE A 13 -1.83 -0.89 -23.92
N TRP A 14 -1.81 -2.22 -23.99
CA TRP A 14 -2.19 -3.09 -22.87
C TRP A 14 -1.24 -2.95 -21.67
N ILE A 15 0.07 -2.91 -21.91
CA ILE A 15 1.07 -2.77 -20.84
C ILE A 15 0.95 -1.41 -20.16
N GLN A 16 0.72 -0.33 -20.92
CA GLN A 16 0.49 1.02 -20.38
C GLN A 16 -0.76 1.06 -19.49
N GLY A 17 -1.86 0.44 -19.93
CA GLY A 17 -3.09 0.34 -19.15
C GLY A 17 -2.89 -0.40 -17.83
N ILE A 18 -2.17 -1.53 -17.85
CA ILE A 18 -1.84 -2.31 -16.65
C ILE A 18 -0.93 -1.52 -15.71
N ASN A 19 0.10 -0.85 -16.22
CA ASN A 19 0.99 -0.01 -15.40
C ASN A 19 0.22 1.11 -14.71
N LEU A 20 -0.69 1.78 -15.43
CA LEU A 20 -1.51 2.83 -14.85
C LEU A 20 -2.45 2.28 -13.77
N ALA A 21 -3.07 1.12 -14.01
CA ALA A 21 -3.93 0.47 -13.02
C ALA A 21 -3.14 0.05 -11.76
N ILE A 22 -1.91 -0.46 -11.91
CA ILE A 22 -1.02 -0.79 -10.80
C ILE A 22 -0.64 0.47 -10.02
N LEU A 23 -0.30 1.57 -10.71
CA LEU A 23 0.05 2.83 -10.08
C LEU A 23 -1.14 3.41 -9.29
N LEU A 24 -2.33 3.40 -9.89
CA LEU A 24 -3.56 3.86 -9.22
C LEU A 24 -3.92 2.96 -8.03
N GLY A 25 -3.79 1.65 -8.18
CA GLY A 25 -3.99 0.69 -7.10
C GLY A 25 -3.03 0.92 -5.93
N TRP A 26 -1.76 1.17 -6.23
CA TRP A 26 -0.74 1.53 -5.24
C TRP A 26 -1.13 2.80 -4.48
N VAL A 27 -1.40 3.90 -5.19
CA VAL A 27 -1.75 5.19 -4.56
C VAL A 27 -2.99 5.03 -3.68
N THR A 28 -4.00 4.31 -4.16
CA THR A 28 -5.23 4.04 -3.41
C THR A 28 -4.96 3.23 -2.14
N LEU A 29 -4.11 2.20 -2.23
CA LEU A 29 -3.69 1.40 -1.08
C LEU A 29 -2.97 2.23 -0.03
N VAL A 30 -2.01 3.07 -0.44
CA VAL A 30 -1.27 3.95 0.47
C VAL A 30 -2.22 4.90 1.18
N ILE A 31 -3.13 5.56 0.45
CA ILE A 31 -4.12 6.47 1.03
C ILE A 31 -5.03 5.74 2.00
N LEU A 32 -5.57 4.57 1.63
CA LEU A 32 -6.44 3.78 2.50
C LEU A 32 -5.74 3.35 3.78
N CYS A 33 -4.47 2.96 3.68
CA CYS A 33 -3.68 2.54 4.83
C CYS A 33 -3.39 3.72 5.76
N LEU A 34 -3.00 4.87 5.23
CA LEU A 34 -2.78 6.11 5.99
C LEU A 34 -4.06 6.62 6.67
N VAL A 35 -5.20 6.60 5.97
CA VAL A 35 -6.50 7.00 6.54
C VAL A 35 -6.93 6.04 7.65
N ARG A 36 -6.71 4.73 7.50
CA ARG A 36 -6.99 3.76 8.58
C ARG A 36 -6.05 3.94 9.76
N LEU A 37 -4.78 4.19 9.51
CA LEU A 37 -3.76 4.42 10.54
C LEU A 37 -4.05 5.72 11.32
N SER A 38 -4.45 6.80 10.63
CA SER A 38 -4.76 8.07 11.28
C SER A 38 -5.94 7.96 12.24
N ARG A 39 -6.93 7.13 11.89
CA ARG A 39 -8.13 6.85 12.71
C ARG A 39 -7.89 5.91 13.89
N ARG A 40 -6.80 5.13 13.93
CA ARG A 40 -6.49 4.29 15.10
C ARG A 40 -5.90 5.12 16.24
N GLN A 41 -6.30 4.86 17.47
CA GLN A 41 -5.62 5.40 18.65
C GLN A 41 -4.39 4.54 18.95
N MET A 42 -3.21 5.05 18.64
CA MET A 42 -1.93 4.37 18.86
C MET A 42 -0.90 5.44 19.23
N ALA A 43 0.14 5.04 19.96
CA ALA A 43 1.26 5.90 20.29
C ALA A 43 1.84 6.57 19.02
N SER A 44 2.19 7.86 19.12
CA SER A 44 2.66 8.68 18.01
C SER A 44 3.85 8.05 17.28
N THR A 45 4.78 7.43 18.03
CA THR A 45 5.93 6.70 17.47
C THR A 45 5.52 5.47 16.67
N ALA A 46 4.54 4.70 17.14
CA ALA A 46 4.03 3.53 16.43
C ALA A 46 3.36 3.95 15.11
N LYS A 47 2.62 5.07 15.10
CA LYS A 47 2.07 5.64 13.87
C LYS A 47 3.18 6.02 12.88
N ALA A 48 4.23 6.71 13.33
CA ALA A 48 5.33 7.13 12.47
C ALA A 48 6.05 5.93 11.82
N LEU A 49 6.27 4.85 12.57
CA LEU A 49 6.86 3.62 12.04
C LEU A 49 5.97 2.96 10.98
N TRP A 50 4.67 2.90 11.21
CA TRP A 50 3.73 2.38 10.20
C TRP A 50 3.71 3.21 8.93
N VAL A 51 3.75 4.54 9.04
CA VAL A 51 3.87 5.43 7.87
C VAL A 51 5.16 5.11 7.10
N LEU A 52 6.30 4.99 7.80
CA LEU A 52 7.59 4.69 7.19
C LEU A 52 7.58 3.33 6.45
N ILE A 53 6.98 2.30 7.05
CA ILE A 53 6.87 0.96 6.44
C ILE A 53 5.98 1.00 5.19
N ILE A 54 4.81 1.67 5.27
CA ILE A 54 3.89 1.84 4.13
C ILE A 54 4.56 2.63 3.00
N LEU A 55 5.40 3.62 3.34
CA LEU A 55 6.13 4.42 2.35
C LEU A 55 7.29 3.66 1.70
N ALA A 56 8.05 2.89 2.50
CA ALA A 56 9.21 2.14 2.04
C ALA A 56 8.82 0.92 1.20
N ILE A 57 7.77 0.20 1.61
CA ILE A 57 7.29 -0.99 0.91
C ILE A 57 5.75 -1.00 0.90
N PRO A 58 5.10 -0.44 -0.12
CA PRO A 58 3.66 -0.18 -0.09
C PRO A 58 2.80 -1.43 -0.05
N LEU A 59 3.18 -2.47 -0.82
CA LEU A 59 2.47 -3.75 -0.81
C LEU A 59 2.64 -4.49 0.52
N LEU A 60 3.89 -4.66 0.99
CA LEU A 60 4.16 -5.34 2.26
C LEU A 60 3.66 -4.56 3.47
N GLY A 61 3.78 -3.24 3.46
CA GLY A 61 3.32 -2.36 4.54
C GLY A 61 1.80 -2.34 4.66
N ALA A 62 1.08 -2.33 3.54
CA ALA A 62 -0.38 -2.45 3.57
C ALA A 62 -0.85 -3.83 4.09
N ILE A 63 -0.21 -4.91 3.63
CA ILE A 63 -0.53 -6.27 4.06
C ILE A 63 -0.19 -6.45 5.55
N ALA A 64 1.00 -6.04 5.98
CA ALA A 64 1.41 -6.10 7.38
C ALA A 64 0.47 -5.28 8.28
N PHE A 65 0.05 -4.08 7.86
CA PHE A 65 -0.87 -3.25 8.65
C PHE A 65 -2.25 -3.91 8.84
N LEU A 66 -2.74 -4.59 7.81
CA LEU A 66 -3.99 -5.33 7.88
C LEU A 66 -3.89 -6.58 8.78
N ILE A 67 -2.73 -7.23 8.81
CA ILE A 67 -2.50 -8.44 9.62
C ILE A 67 -2.25 -8.11 11.09
N VAL A 68 -1.39 -7.11 11.37
CA VAL A 68 -0.81 -6.89 12.70
C VAL A 68 -1.79 -6.26 13.70
N LYS A 69 -2.99 -5.81 13.29
CA LYS A 69 -4.01 -5.14 14.15
C LYS A 69 -3.37 -4.41 15.35
N PRO A 70 -2.58 -3.35 15.11
CA PRO A 70 -1.81 -2.78 16.21
C PRO A 70 -2.81 -2.18 17.24
N GLY A 71 -2.64 -2.49 18.53
CA GLY A 71 -3.51 -1.98 19.61
C GLY A 71 -4.08 -3.03 20.57
N ASP A 72 -3.92 -4.33 20.31
CA ASP A 72 -4.51 -5.38 21.17
C ASP A 72 -3.64 -5.81 22.36
N GLU A 73 -2.45 -5.23 22.55
CA GLU A 73 -1.49 -5.66 23.57
C GLU A 73 -0.93 -4.49 24.38
N LEU A 74 -1.56 -4.25 25.54
CA LEU A 74 -0.93 -4.23 26.86
C LEU A 74 -1.98 -3.79 27.90
N PRO A 75 -2.52 -4.71 28.73
CA PRO A 75 -3.25 -4.33 29.93
C PRO A 75 -2.27 -3.59 30.84
N ILE A 76 -2.57 -2.33 31.14
CA ILE A 76 -1.82 -1.54 32.11
C ILE A 76 -2.05 -2.22 33.46
N HIS A 77 -1.07 -2.96 33.97
CA HIS A 77 -1.11 -3.49 35.33
C HIS A 77 -0.92 -2.29 36.28
N PRO A 78 -1.91 -1.88 37.08
CA PRO A 78 -1.67 -0.90 38.12
C PRO A 78 -0.72 -1.54 39.14
N SER A 79 0.42 -0.88 39.35
CA SER A 79 1.36 -1.12 40.46
C SER A 79 0.79 -0.59 41.77
#